data_AF-A0A8H6CUZ7-F1
#
_entry.id   AF-A0A8H6CUZ7-F1
#
_cell.length_a   1.000
_cell.length_b   1.000
_cell.length_c   1.000
_cell.angle_alpha   90.00
_cell.angle_beta   90.00
_cell.angle_gamma   90.00
#
_symmetry.space_group_name_H-M   'P 1'
#
loop_
_entity.id
_entity.type
_entity.pdbx_description
1 polymer ?
#
loop_
_entity_poly.entity_id
_entity_poly.type
_entity_poly.pdbx_seq_one_letter_code
_entity_poly.pdbx_strand_id
1 'polypeptide(L)'
;MSSEQKVPAPPSFENLPPDTVLAETENILTSTSALHDDLAAKFTPTTATFNNIIRPIVDDTNRAACRLRILTTLLGQLSPDRKLRDAARQAETRVAAAQVKILMRPDIASLVGAIYEREKMAPDGNLDGQDRHLLTRMHGEYLRSGSFLRSDKEREELQATLEQIDRVRSAAQTAFTEDEGGIWFEREDLAGVPETILASMPQHGTRVQVTFRNAHVTALIRHAVSSETRRRFAVADQNRLPDNVTRLTSLVALRDKVARLLGYEHHAALKIVDKMAPSASYVEAQLNGLHRRLKPLAKAETDRLIQLKQRDYKEPVSELYSWDRAYYLHKQTQGSFFVDYELLAEYFEVNHTLQGVLDVFKELFGIDFQSIVTSVWHESVVAYGVRDSPGEGGEFLGHLYVDLFDREGKYRGAHHVLIKPGFVEANGDKHYPASALVCSFARPSLSRPSLLQHSEVKTMFHELGHAIHNIVARTKYAIPHSRDFIEIPSIMLENWIWLPEVLIRLGRHYKSQEALPRELAESVARTRNVNRANSILAQV
;
A
#
# COMPACT_ATOMS: atom_id res chain seq x y z
N MET A 1 -35.17 -27.98 -2.06
CA MET A 1 -35.31 -26.67 -2.73
C MET A 1 -34.22 -25.77 -2.18
N SER A 2 -33.16 -25.54 -2.96
CA SER A 2 -32.09 -24.62 -2.58
C SER A 2 -32.71 -23.23 -2.44
N SER A 3 -32.68 -22.65 -1.24
CA SER A 3 -33.04 -21.24 -1.08
C SER A 3 -32.01 -20.45 -1.87
N GLU A 4 -32.41 -19.90 -3.01
CA GLU A 4 -31.56 -19.07 -3.84
C GLU A 4 -31.00 -17.93 -2.97
N GLN A 5 -29.68 -17.97 -2.71
CA GLN A 5 -29.02 -17.01 -1.84
C GLN A 5 -29.26 -15.62 -2.42
N LYS A 6 -30.03 -14.78 -1.71
CA LYS A 6 -30.32 -13.42 -2.14
C LYS A 6 -29.01 -12.65 -2.21
N VAL A 7 -28.56 -12.36 -3.43
CA VAL A 7 -27.35 -11.56 -3.66
C VAL A 7 -27.62 -10.15 -3.13
N PRO A 8 -26.76 -9.60 -2.25
CA PRO A 8 -26.88 -8.23 -1.82
C PRO A 8 -26.71 -7.27 -3.00
N ALA A 9 -27.39 -6.13 -2.96
CA ALA A 9 -27.13 -5.07 -3.94
C ALA A 9 -25.66 -4.61 -3.85
N PRO A 10 -24.98 -4.38 -5.00
CA PRO A 10 -23.66 -3.75 -5.00
C PRO A 10 -23.71 -2.35 -4.38
N PRO A 11 -22.58 -1.81 -3.88
CA PRO A 11 -22.49 -0.41 -3.48
C PRO A 11 -22.99 0.55 -4.57
N SER A 12 -23.75 1.57 -4.14
CA SER A 12 -24.21 2.64 -5.02
C SER A 12 -23.30 3.87 -4.96
N PHE A 13 -22.96 4.42 -6.13
CA PHE A 13 -22.20 5.66 -6.32
C PHE A 13 -23.07 6.79 -6.91
N GLU A 14 -24.38 6.59 -7.00
CA GLU A 14 -25.32 7.58 -7.52
C GLU A 14 -25.76 8.56 -6.44
N ASN A 15 -26.20 9.77 -6.85
CA ASN A 15 -26.79 10.78 -5.97
C ASN A 15 -25.88 11.20 -4.79
N LEU A 16 -24.59 11.38 -5.06
CA LEU A 16 -23.58 11.82 -4.10
C LEU A 16 -23.07 13.24 -4.42
N PRO A 17 -23.90 14.30 -4.38
CA PRO A 17 -23.37 15.65 -4.52
C PRO A 17 -22.46 16.02 -3.32
N PRO A 18 -21.54 16.99 -3.49
CA PRO A 18 -20.59 17.39 -2.45
C PRO A 18 -21.22 17.64 -1.06
N ASP A 19 -22.36 18.33 -1.01
CA ASP A 19 -23.04 18.66 0.26
C ASP A 19 -23.60 17.41 0.95
N THR A 20 -24.11 16.44 0.19
CA THR A 20 -24.58 15.15 0.72
C THR A 20 -23.43 14.35 1.31
N VAL A 21 -22.25 14.35 0.67
CA VAL A 21 -21.06 13.67 1.20
C VAL A 21 -20.69 14.20 2.58
N LEU A 22 -20.68 15.52 2.75
CA LEU A 22 -20.36 16.15 4.02
C LEU A 22 -21.47 15.90 5.06
N ALA A 23 -22.74 16.07 4.68
CA ALA A 23 -23.87 15.89 5.59
C ALA A 23 -23.99 14.44 6.09
N GLU A 24 -23.85 13.45 5.21
CA GLU A 24 -23.85 12.04 5.61
C GLU A 24 -22.66 11.71 6.53
N THR A 25 -21.48 12.26 6.24
CA THR A 25 -20.31 12.10 7.11
C THR A 25 -20.59 12.65 8.51
N GLU A 26 -21.10 13.87 8.64
CA GLU A 26 -21.44 14.46 9.94
C GLU A 26 -22.51 13.66 10.71
N ASN A 27 -23.52 13.14 10.00
CA ASN A 27 -24.56 12.33 10.61
C ASN A 27 -24.00 11.03 11.21
N ILE A 28 -23.09 10.37 10.49
CA ILE A 28 -22.39 9.17 10.98
C ILE A 28 -21.55 9.54 12.20
N LEU A 29 -20.72 10.59 12.12
CA LEU A 29 -19.86 11.01 13.23
C LEU A 29 -20.65 11.41 14.48
N THR A 30 -21.77 12.11 14.31
CA THR A 30 -22.68 12.47 15.40
C THR A 30 -23.30 11.24 16.05
N SER A 31 -23.74 10.27 15.24
CA SER A 31 -24.33 9.01 15.75
C SER A 31 -23.30 8.19 16.52
N THR A 32 -22.08 8.05 15.99
CA THR A 32 -20.98 7.37 16.67
C THR A 32 -20.63 8.06 17.99
N SER A 33 -20.56 9.41 18.01
CA SER A 33 -20.29 10.15 19.25
C SER A 33 -21.39 9.93 20.29
N ALA A 34 -22.66 10.02 19.87
CA ALA A 34 -23.81 9.81 20.76
C ALA A 34 -23.84 8.39 21.36
N LEU A 35 -23.45 7.37 20.58
CA LEU A 35 -23.27 6.01 21.10
C LEU A 35 -22.23 5.97 22.22
N HIS A 36 -21.06 6.58 22.03
CA HIS A 36 -20.01 6.58 23.05
C HIS A 36 -20.47 7.34 24.30
N ASP A 37 -21.18 8.46 24.16
CA ASP A 37 -21.75 9.20 25.29
C ASP A 37 -22.76 8.36 26.08
N ASP A 38 -23.65 7.65 25.37
CA ASP A 38 -24.63 6.75 25.97
C ASP A 38 -23.98 5.59 26.73
N LEU A 39 -22.97 4.95 26.13
CA LEU A 39 -22.21 3.87 26.76
C LEU A 39 -21.49 4.34 28.03
N ALA A 40 -20.82 5.50 27.97
CA ALA A 40 -20.12 6.07 29.11
C ALA A 40 -21.07 6.48 30.26
N ALA A 41 -22.30 6.90 29.93
CA ALA A 41 -23.29 7.27 30.93
C ALA A 41 -23.96 6.05 31.60
N LYS A 42 -24.15 4.95 30.86
CA LYS A 42 -24.88 3.76 31.32
C LYS A 42 -24.03 2.75 32.09
N PHE A 43 -22.75 2.66 31.78
CA PHE A 43 -21.89 1.59 32.29
C PHE A 43 -20.74 2.12 33.13
N THR A 44 -20.35 1.29 34.10
CA THR A 44 -19.20 1.50 34.97
C THR A 44 -18.15 0.43 34.69
N PRO A 45 -16.88 0.61 35.10
CA PRO A 45 -15.87 -0.43 34.97
C PRO A 45 -16.28 -1.80 35.54
N THR A 46 -17.11 -1.81 36.60
CA THR A 46 -17.63 -3.03 37.23
C THR A 46 -18.76 -3.71 36.46
N THR A 47 -19.54 -2.97 35.67
CA THR A 47 -20.71 -3.47 34.92
C THR A 47 -20.48 -3.60 33.42
N ALA A 48 -19.38 -3.02 32.92
CA ALA A 48 -18.93 -3.14 31.54
C ALA A 48 -18.65 -4.60 31.20
N THR A 49 -19.09 -5.06 30.03
CA THR A 49 -18.87 -6.41 29.48
C THR A 49 -18.53 -6.28 28.00
N PHE A 50 -18.04 -7.36 27.39
CA PHE A 50 -17.80 -7.38 25.95
C PHE A 50 -19.07 -7.02 25.15
N ASN A 51 -20.21 -7.62 25.51
CA ASN A 51 -21.45 -7.46 24.76
C ASN A 51 -22.11 -6.08 24.90
N ASN A 52 -21.86 -5.35 26.00
CA ASN A 52 -22.47 -4.03 26.20
C ASN A 52 -21.53 -2.86 25.87
N ILE A 53 -20.20 -3.07 25.79
CA ILE A 53 -19.23 -2.02 25.40
C ILE A 53 -18.56 -2.35 24.07
N ILE A 54 -17.85 -3.47 24.00
CA ILE A 54 -16.98 -3.80 22.84
C ILE A 54 -17.82 -4.05 21.59
N ARG A 55 -18.87 -4.87 21.73
CA ARG A 55 -19.74 -5.25 20.62
C ARG A 55 -20.46 -4.05 19.99
N PRO A 56 -21.12 -3.14 20.74
CA PRO A 56 -21.73 -1.95 20.14
C PRO A 56 -20.74 -1.03 19.43
N ILE A 57 -19.54 -0.82 20.00
CA ILE A 57 -18.52 0.04 19.39
C ILE A 57 -18.02 -0.55 18.05
N VAL A 58 -17.71 -1.85 18.00
CA VAL A 58 -17.20 -2.47 16.77
C VAL A 58 -18.30 -2.60 15.70
N ASP A 59 -19.55 -2.88 16.09
CA ASP A 59 -20.67 -2.97 15.15
C ASP A 59 -21.00 -1.58 14.55
N ASP A 60 -20.97 -0.51 15.36
CA ASP A 60 -21.07 0.86 14.85
C ASP A 60 -19.92 1.19 13.90
N THR A 61 -18.69 0.88 14.28
CA THR A 61 -17.49 1.12 13.46
C THR A 61 -17.57 0.38 12.12
N ASN A 62 -17.96 -0.90 12.11
CA ASN A 62 -18.06 -1.70 10.89
C ASN A 62 -19.18 -1.20 9.97
N ARG A 63 -20.33 -0.80 10.53
CA ARG A 63 -21.45 -0.21 9.76
C ARG A 63 -21.09 1.16 9.20
N ALA A 64 -20.50 2.04 10.00
CA ALA A 64 -19.99 3.34 9.57
C ALA A 64 -18.97 3.18 8.43
N ALA A 65 -18.03 2.24 8.57
CA ALA A 65 -17.01 1.96 7.56
C ALA A 65 -17.60 1.56 6.19
N CYS A 66 -18.78 0.92 6.15
CA CYS A 66 -19.44 0.58 4.89
C CYS A 66 -19.77 1.82 4.04
N ARG A 67 -20.04 2.96 4.68
CA ARG A 67 -20.40 4.21 3.99
C ARG A 67 -19.25 5.20 3.95
N LEU A 68 -18.55 5.40 5.07
CA LEU A 68 -17.46 6.37 5.18
C LEU A 68 -16.36 6.11 4.14
N ARG A 69 -15.99 4.86 3.87
CA ARG A 69 -14.94 4.54 2.88
C ARG A 69 -15.29 4.97 1.45
N ILE A 70 -16.58 4.96 1.10
CA ILE A 70 -17.08 5.49 -0.16
C ILE A 70 -16.94 7.02 -0.13
N LEU A 71 -17.52 7.65 0.89
CA LEU A 71 -17.60 9.10 1.05
C LEU A 71 -16.22 9.78 1.15
N THR A 72 -15.20 9.07 1.66
CA THR A 72 -13.85 9.58 1.88
C THR A 72 -12.87 9.05 0.82
N THR A 73 -12.23 7.91 1.08
CA THR A 73 -11.09 7.41 0.32
C THR A 73 -11.44 7.18 -1.15
N LEU A 74 -12.57 6.51 -1.44
CA LEU A 74 -12.92 6.18 -2.82
C LEU A 74 -13.23 7.43 -3.65
N LEU A 75 -14.14 8.28 -3.19
CA LEU A 75 -14.50 9.49 -3.93
C LEU A 75 -13.32 10.47 -4.01
N GLY A 76 -12.57 10.65 -2.92
CA GLY A 76 -11.41 11.55 -2.86
C GLY A 76 -10.28 11.17 -3.81
N GLN A 77 -10.15 9.88 -4.12
CA GLN A 77 -9.11 9.35 -5.00
C GLN A 77 -9.58 9.09 -6.43
N LEU A 78 -10.85 8.72 -6.65
CA LEU A 78 -11.28 8.12 -7.93
C LEU A 78 -12.40 8.89 -8.65
N SER A 79 -13.11 9.79 -7.97
CA SER A 79 -14.18 10.56 -8.61
C SER A 79 -13.62 11.43 -9.75
N PRO A 80 -14.25 11.48 -10.94
CA PRO A 80 -13.89 12.43 -11.99
C PRO A 80 -14.24 13.88 -11.62
N ASP A 81 -15.24 14.10 -10.74
CA ASP A 81 -15.63 15.44 -10.29
C ASP A 81 -14.68 15.97 -9.20
N ARG A 82 -14.01 17.09 -9.50
CA ARG A 82 -13.12 17.79 -8.57
C ARG A 82 -13.84 18.24 -7.30
N LYS A 83 -15.05 18.79 -7.39
CA LYS A 83 -15.79 19.28 -6.21
C LYS A 83 -16.11 18.13 -5.26
N LEU A 84 -16.46 16.96 -5.82
CA LEU A 84 -16.71 15.76 -5.05
C LEU A 84 -15.43 15.23 -4.39
N ARG A 85 -14.28 15.24 -5.10
CA ARG A 85 -12.99 14.90 -4.50
C ARG A 85 -12.63 15.82 -3.34
N ASP A 86 -12.85 17.11 -3.49
CA ASP A 86 -12.52 18.11 -2.46
C ASP A 86 -13.42 17.96 -1.22
N ALA A 87 -14.72 17.68 -1.41
CA ALA A 87 -15.63 17.35 -0.30
C ALA A 87 -15.24 16.04 0.41
N ALA A 88 -14.85 15.01 -0.35
CA ALA A 88 -14.41 13.73 0.21
C ALA A 88 -13.13 13.85 1.06
N ARG A 89 -12.18 14.69 0.65
CA ARG A 89 -10.96 15.00 1.44
C ARG A 89 -11.27 15.79 2.71
N GLN A 90 -12.24 16.70 2.66
CA GLN A 90 -12.74 17.38 3.85
C GLN A 90 -13.40 16.37 4.81
N ALA A 91 -14.25 15.48 4.29
CA ALA A 91 -14.86 14.40 5.07
C ALA A 91 -13.78 13.51 5.72
N GLU A 92 -12.75 13.10 4.98
CA GLU A 92 -11.62 12.30 5.50
C GLU A 92 -10.92 13.00 6.67
N THR A 93 -10.67 14.31 6.54
CA THR A 93 -10.07 15.13 7.61
C THR A 93 -10.95 15.14 8.87
N ARG A 94 -12.27 15.28 8.71
CA ARG A 94 -13.23 15.30 9.83
C ARG A 94 -13.34 13.94 10.50
N VAL A 95 -13.37 12.86 9.73
CA VAL A 95 -13.35 11.48 10.24
C VAL A 95 -12.08 11.22 11.05
N ALA A 96 -10.91 11.60 10.53
CA ALA A 96 -9.65 11.44 11.25
C ALA A 96 -9.64 12.22 12.58
N ALA A 97 -10.12 13.47 12.59
CA ALA A 97 -10.22 14.28 13.80
C ALA A 97 -11.21 13.68 14.82
N ALA A 98 -12.35 13.16 14.37
CA ALA A 98 -13.33 12.52 15.24
C ALA A 98 -12.80 11.21 15.84
N GLN A 99 -12.10 10.39 15.05
CA GLN A 99 -11.48 9.15 15.52
C GLN A 99 -10.44 9.41 16.62
N VAL A 100 -9.61 10.46 16.46
CA VAL A 100 -8.66 10.87 17.51
C VAL A 100 -9.42 11.24 18.79
N LYS A 101 -10.47 12.07 18.70
CA LYS A 101 -11.28 12.45 19.88
C LYS A 101 -11.89 11.24 20.59
N ILE A 102 -12.43 10.28 19.85
CA ILE A 102 -13.01 9.05 20.40
C ILE A 102 -11.93 8.21 21.10
N LEU A 103 -10.76 8.04 20.48
CA LEU A 103 -9.66 7.28 21.09
C LEU A 103 -9.05 7.96 22.32
N MET A 104 -9.21 9.28 22.48
CA MET A 104 -8.77 10.06 23.65
C MET A 104 -9.77 10.02 24.82
N ARG A 105 -10.93 9.36 24.69
CA ARG A 105 -11.97 9.31 25.74
C ARG A 105 -11.55 8.44 26.94
N PRO A 106 -11.22 9.03 28.11
CA PRO A 106 -10.72 8.26 29.26
C PRO A 106 -11.82 7.43 29.92
N ASP A 107 -13.06 7.90 29.86
CA ASP A 107 -14.26 7.18 30.34
C ASP A 107 -14.44 5.87 29.58
N ILE A 108 -14.46 5.88 28.24
CA ILE A 108 -14.55 4.66 27.43
C ILE A 108 -13.31 3.78 27.59
N ALA A 109 -12.11 4.37 27.59
CA ALA A 109 -10.87 3.62 27.81
C ALA A 109 -10.93 2.84 29.12
N SER A 110 -11.44 3.44 30.21
CA SER A 110 -11.58 2.78 31.50
C SER A 110 -12.51 1.55 31.46
N LEU A 111 -13.60 1.61 30.67
CA LEU A 111 -14.51 0.48 30.49
C LEU A 111 -13.84 -0.66 29.72
N VAL A 112 -13.15 -0.34 28.62
CA VAL A 112 -12.40 -1.32 27.81
C VAL A 112 -11.29 -1.96 28.63
N GLY A 113 -10.53 -1.18 29.39
CA GLY A 113 -9.47 -1.67 30.28
C GLY A 113 -10.00 -2.61 31.35
N ALA A 114 -11.15 -2.32 31.95
CA ALA A 114 -11.76 -3.19 32.96
C ALA A 114 -12.20 -4.54 32.36
N ILE A 115 -12.74 -4.55 31.14
CA ILE A 115 -13.10 -5.79 30.43
C ILE A 115 -11.84 -6.60 30.13
N TYR A 116 -10.80 -5.96 29.61
CA TYR A 116 -9.52 -6.61 29.29
C TYR A 116 -8.86 -7.24 30.53
N GLU A 117 -8.75 -6.49 31.64
CA GLU A 117 -8.11 -7.00 32.85
C GLU A 117 -8.90 -8.14 33.50
N ARG A 118 -10.24 -8.10 33.48
CA ARG A 118 -11.04 -9.24 33.97
C ARG A 118 -10.84 -10.48 33.10
N GLU A 119 -10.92 -10.34 31.78
CA GLU A 119 -10.69 -11.45 30.85
C GLU A 119 -9.28 -12.04 30.99
N LYS A 120 -8.28 -11.19 31.24
CA LYS A 120 -6.89 -11.62 31.44
C LYS A 120 -6.68 -12.36 32.76
N MET A 121 -7.31 -11.91 33.85
CA MET A 121 -7.09 -12.46 35.20
C MET A 121 -7.94 -13.70 35.49
N ALA A 122 -9.20 -13.69 35.04
CA ALA A 122 -10.15 -14.76 35.26
C ALA A 122 -11.12 -14.85 34.06
N PRO A 123 -10.69 -15.49 32.94
CA PRO A 123 -11.55 -15.68 31.79
C PRO A 123 -12.83 -16.43 32.19
N ASP A 124 -13.98 -15.91 31.77
CA ASP A 124 -15.28 -16.51 32.08
C ASP A 124 -15.72 -17.59 31.07
N GLY A 125 -14.94 -17.75 29.97
CA GLY A 125 -15.19 -18.71 28.89
C GLY A 125 -16.20 -18.23 27.84
N ASN A 126 -16.72 -17.01 27.95
CA ASN A 126 -17.75 -16.48 27.05
C ASN A 126 -17.18 -15.88 25.76
N LEU A 127 -15.88 -15.57 25.71
CA LEU A 127 -15.22 -14.96 24.55
C LEU A 127 -14.46 -15.99 23.72
N ASP A 128 -14.75 -16.04 22.42
CA ASP A 128 -14.00 -16.89 21.51
C ASP A 128 -12.65 -16.27 21.10
N GLY A 129 -11.95 -16.90 20.16
CA GLY A 129 -10.65 -16.40 19.68
C GLY A 129 -10.72 -15.03 18.99
N GLN A 130 -11.77 -14.76 18.20
CA GLN A 130 -11.92 -13.48 17.50
C GLN A 130 -12.31 -12.37 18.48
N ASP A 131 -13.16 -12.68 19.45
CA ASP A 131 -13.60 -11.73 20.49
C ASP A 131 -12.42 -11.30 21.37
N ARG A 132 -11.60 -12.25 21.85
CA ARG A 132 -10.40 -11.95 22.63
C ARG A 132 -9.36 -11.17 21.83
N HIS A 133 -9.22 -11.48 20.55
CA HIS A 133 -8.33 -10.72 19.67
C HIS A 133 -8.79 -9.27 19.51
N LEU A 134 -10.08 -9.04 19.24
CA LEU A 134 -10.66 -7.71 19.16
C LEU A 134 -10.46 -6.92 20.46
N LEU A 135 -10.78 -7.52 21.61
CA LEU A 135 -10.60 -6.89 22.92
C LEU A 135 -9.14 -6.49 23.16
N THR A 136 -8.20 -7.38 22.86
CA THR A 136 -6.76 -7.10 22.98
C THR A 136 -6.33 -5.96 22.06
N ARG A 137 -6.81 -5.92 20.81
CA ARG A 137 -6.50 -4.83 19.87
C ARG A 137 -7.04 -3.50 20.36
N MET A 138 -8.32 -3.44 20.72
CA MET A 138 -8.98 -2.21 21.20
C MET A 138 -8.32 -1.67 22.47
N HIS A 139 -8.06 -2.54 23.46
CA HIS A 139 -7.31 -2.15 24.65
C HIS A 139 -5.93 -1.58 24.31
N GLY A 140 -5.20 -2.24 23.40
CA GLY A 140 -3.91 -1.76 22.92
C GLY A 140 -3.98 -0.40 22.21
N GLU A 141 -5.06 -0.10 21.48
CA GLU A 141 -5.26 1.21 20.85
C GLU A 141 -5.40 2.32 21.89
N TYR A 142 -6.23 2.13 22.92
CA TYR A 142 -6.36 3.10 24.02
C TYR A 142 -5.07 3.26 24.83
N LEU A 143 -4.28 2.20 24.97
CA LEU A 143 -2.95 2.27 25.59
C LEU A 143 -1.99 3.13 24.78
N ARG A 144 -1.94 2.92 23.46
CA ARG A 144 -1.04 3.68 22.57
C ARG A 144 -1.52 5.11 22.30
N SER A 145 -2.79 5.40 22.58
CA SER A 145 -3.36 6.74 22.50
C SER A 145 -3.07 7.56 23.78
N GLY A 146 -2.73 6.91 24.90
CA GLY A 146 -2.46 7.57 26.17
C GLY A 146 -3.71 7.80 27.01
N SER A 147 -4.86 7.23 26.64
CA SER A 147 -6.12 7.41 27.38
C SER A 147 -6.12 6.78 28.76
N PHE A 148 -5.17 5.89 29.07
CA PHE A 148 -4.95 5.34 30.41
C PHE A 148 -4.01 6.19 31.29
N LEU A 149 -3.39 7.25 30.76
CA LEU A 149 -2.58 8.16 31.57
C LEU A 149 -3.46 8.80 32.65
N ARG A 150 -2.98 8.80 33.90
CA ARG A 150 -3.75 9.29 35.06
C ARG A 150 -3.54 10.77 35.33
N SER A 151 -2.40 11.32 34.91
CA SER A 151 -2.03 12.72 35.11
C SER A 151 -2.46 13.57 33.92
N ASP A 152 -3.25 14.62 34.17
CA ASP A 152 -3.59 15.60 33.12
C ASP A 152 -2.33 16.25 32.53
N LYS A 153 -1.30 16.48 33.37
CA LYS A 153 0.00 16.97 32.91
C LYS A 153 0.68 16.02 31.92
N GLU A 154 0.63 14.71 32.17
CA GLU A 154 1.22 13.72 31.24
C GLU A 154 0.43 13.66 29.93
N ARG A 155 -0.89 13.81 29.99
CA ARG A 155 -1.75 13.88 28.79
C ARG A 155 -1.47 15.13 27.96
N GLU A 156 -1.40 16.30 28.61
CA GLU A 156 -1.03 17.57 27.96
C GLU A 156 0.36 17.48 27.33
N GLU A 157 1.32 16.89 28.04
CA GLU A 157 2.68 16.69 27.54
C GLU A 157 2.72 15.73 26.34
N LEU A 158 1.98 14.63 26.40
CA LEU A 158 1.84 13.68 25.29
C LEU A 158 1.25 14.39 24.07
N GLN A 159 0.16 15.12 24.25
CA GLN A 159 -0.53 15.81 23.16
C GLN A 159 0.37 16.88 22.51
N ALA A 160 1.01 17.74 23.32
CA ALA A 160 1.95 18.73 22.82
C ALA A 160 3.12 18.08 22.04
N THR A 161 3.61 16.93 22.51
CA THR A 161 4.68 16.18 21.84
C THR A 161 4.21 15.58 20.52
N LEU A 162 3.00 15.01 20.46
CA LEU A 162 2.39 14.47 19.23
C LEU A 162 2.16 15.57 18.19
N GLU A 163 1.65 16.73 18.60
CA GLU A 163 1.49 17.88 17.71
C GLU A 163 2.82 18.37 17.17
N GLN A 164 3.87 18.38 18.00
CA GLN A 164 5.23 18.72 17.55
C GLN A 164 5.76 17.70 16.55
N ILE A 165 5.54 16.39 16.78
CA ILE A 165 5.87 15.32 15.83
C ILE A 165 5.18 15.59 14.49
N ASP A 166 3.90 15.90 14.49
CA ASP A 166 3.14 16.14 13.27
C ASP A 166 3.63 17.39 12.53
N ARG A 167 3.91 18.49 13.24
CA ARG A 167 4.53 19.70 12.64
C ARG A 167 5.89 19.39 12.00
N VAL A 168 6.77 18.70 12.71
CA VAL A 168 8.13 18.38 12.23
C VAL A 168 8.08 17.42 11.05
N ARG A 169 7.25 16.37 11.12
CA ARG A 169 7.04 15.41 10.04
C ARG A 169 6.48 16.10 8.79
N SER A 170 5.46 16.93 8.97
CA SER A 170 4.84 17.67 7.86
C SER A 170 5.86 18.60 7.20
N ALA A 171 6.61 19.39 7.98
CA ALA A 171 7.63 20.28 7.41
C ALA A 171 8.72 19.51 6.65
N ALA A 172 9.16 18.35 7.16
CA ALA A 172 10.13 17.52 6.47
C ALA A 172 9.59 16.93 5.15
N GLN A 173 8.32 16.51 5.15
CA GLN A 173 7.64 15.99 3.96
C GLN A 173 7.40 17.10 2.92
N THR A 174 6.97 18.29 3.36
CA THR A 174 6.77 19.46 2.50
C THR A 174 8.08 19.86 1.83
N ALA A 175 9.17 19.97 2.59
CA ALA A 175 10.49 20.27 2.03
C ALA A 175 10.92 19.27 0.95
N PHE A 176 10.56 17.99 1.08
CA PHE A 176 10.84 16.98 0.06
C PHE A 176 9.92 17.10 -1.16
N THR A 177 8.64 17.39 -0.94
CA THR A 177 7.59 17.40 -1.99
C THR A 177 7.66 18.66 -2.85
N GLU A 178 8.06 19.79 -2.26
CA GLU A 178 8.21 21.09 -2.92
C GLU A 178 9.63 21.34 -3.44
N ASP A 179 10.55 20.38 -3.29
CA ASP A 179 11.91 20.52 -3.81
C ASP A 179 11.92 20.44 -5.35
N GLU A 180 12.21 21.58 -5.97
CA GLU A 180 12.45 21.69 -7.41
C GLU A 180 13.94 21.80 -7.76
N GLY A 181 14.81 21.49 -6.78
CA GLY A 181 16.26 21.55 -6.92
C GLY A 181 16.85 20.65 -8.00
N GLY A 182 18.09 20.94 -8.36
CA GLY A 182 18.84 20.18 -9.35
C GLY A 182 20.25 20.74 -9.56
N ILE A 183 21.06 20.03 -10.33
CA ILE A 183 22.42 20.44 -10.67
C ILE A 183 22.52 20.74 -12.16
N TRP A 184 23.21 21.81 -12.49
CA TRP A 184 23.53 22.17 -13.87
C TRP A 184 24.74 21.40 -14.38
N PHE A 185 24.58 20.79 -15.54
CA PHE A 185 25.63 20.13 -16.29
C PHE A 185 25.77 20.77 -17.68
N GLU A 186 26.97 20.73 -18.23
CA GLU A 186 27.15 20.98 -19.66
C GLU A 186 26.58 19.79 -20.45
N ARG A 187 26.30 19.98 -21.74
CA ARG A 187 25.65 18.94 -22.54
C ARG A 187 26.52 17.70 -22.66
N GLU A 188 27.83 17.90 -22.75
CA GLU A 188 28.84 16.85 -22.90
C GLU A 188 28.93 15.97 -21.65
N ASP A 189 28.68 16.54 -20.46
CA ASP A 189 28.68 15.80 -19.19
C ASP A 189 27.55 14.74 -19.15
N LEU A 190 26.49 14.93 -19.94
CA LEU A 190 25.26 14.12 -19.96
C LEU A 190 25.25 13.06 -21.07
N ALA A 191 26.41 12.76 -21.67
CA ALA A 191 26.56 11.72 -22.67
C ALA A 191 25.91 10.40 -22.22
N GLY A 192 25.09 9.81 -23.10
CA GLY A 192 24.35 8.55 -22.87
C GLY A 192 22.93 8.73 -22.34
N VAL A 193 22.61 9.86 -21.70
CA VAL A 193 21.24 10.12 -21.22
C VAL A 193 20.31 10.36 -22.43
N PRO A 194 19.13 9.70 -22.51
CA PRO A 194 18.24 9.85 -23.66
C PRO A 194 17.79 11.29 -23.91
N GLU A 195 17.86 11.72 -25.18
CA GLU A 195 17.47 13.08 -25.61
C GLU A 195 16.04 13.43 -25.20
N THR A 196 15.14 12.47 -25.32
CA THR A 196 13.72 12.63 -24.96
C THR A 196 13.52 13.04 -23.50
N ILE A 197 14.36 12.54 -22.59
CA ILE A 197 14.31 12.89 -21.17
C ILE A 197 15.05 14.21 -20.90
N LEU A 198 16.16 14.46 -21.58
CA LEU A 198 16.90 15.72 -21.44
C LEU A 198 16.07 16.93 -21.92
N ALA A 199 15.26 16.75 -22.97
CA ALA A 199 14.35 17.77 -23.49
C ALA A 199 13.26 18.18 -22.49
N SER A 200 12.90 17.32 -21.53
CA SER A 200 11.90 17.65 -20.49
C SER A 200 12.50 18.37 -19.27
N MET A 201 13.82 18.51 -19.19
CA MET A 201 14.51 19.15 -18.07
C MET A 201 14.67 20.67 -18.30
N PRO A 202 14.79 21.49 -17.23
CA PRO A 202 15.10 22.91 -17.38
C PRO A 202 16.42 23.13 -18.14
N GLN A 203 16.44 24.12 -19.04
CA GLN A 203 17.60 24.45 -19.88
C GLN A 203 17.98 25.92 -19.73
N HIS A 204 19.27 26.22 -19.80
CA HIS A 204 19.79 27.59 -19.79
C HIS A 204 21.05 27.66 -20.67
N GLY A 205 20.90 28.18 -21.89
CA GLY A 205 21.95 28.12 -22.91
C GLY A 205 22.22 26.67 -23.32
N THR A 206 23.48 26.24 -23.24
CA THR A 206 23.91 24.86 -23.51
C THR A 206 23.75 23.93 -22.31
N ARG A 207 23.47 24.49 -21.13
CA ARG A 207 23.38 23.72 -19.89
C ARG A 207 22.00 23.15 -19.68
N VAL A 208 21.97 21.96 -19.09
CA VAL A 208 20.74 21.28 -18.67
C VAL A 208 20.78 21.09 -17.16
N GLN A 209 19.70 21.46 -16.49
CA GLN A 209 19.55 21.20 -15.06
C GLN A 209 18.92 19.83 -14.87
N VAL A 210 19.71 18.88 -14.36
CA VAL A 210 19.17 17.60 -13.95
C VAL A 210 18.56 17.78 -12.57
N THR A 211 17.23 17.69 -12.49
CA THR A 211 16.51 17.90 -11.22
C THR A 211 16.50 16.64 -10.36
N PHE A 212 16.23 16.79 -9.07
CA PHE A 212 16.13 15.66 -8.13
C PHE A 212 14.82 14.88 -8.24
N ARG A 213 14.03 15.12 -9.29
CA ARG A 213 12.82 14.33 -9.57
C ARG A 213 13.20 12.90 -9.94
N ASN A 214 12.48 11.91 -9.39
CA ASN A 214 12.79 10.48 -9.54
C ASN A 214 13.06 10.03 -10.99
N ALA A 215 12.32 10.56 -11.97
CA ALA A 215 12.51 10.24 -13.38
C ALA A 215 13.88 10.72 -13.90
N HIS A 216 14.30 11.93 -13.54
CA HIS A 216 15.57 12.51 -13.94
C HIS A 216 16.75 11.85 -13.22
N VAL A 217 16.60 11.57 -11.91
CA VAL A 217 17.56 10.78 -11.11
C VAL A 217 17.79 9.42 -11.77
N THR A 218 16.71 8.71 -12.07
CA THR A 218 16.76 7.38 -12.68
C THR A 218 17.42 7.43 -14.05
N ALA A 219 17.08 8.42 -14.88
CA ALA A 219 17.65 8.57 -16.21
C ALA A 219 19.16 8.85 -16.15
N LEU A 220 19.60 9.82 -15.34
CA LEU A 220 21.02 10.15 -15.23
C LEU A 220 21.84 8.98 -14.67
N ILE A 221 21.41 8.41 -13.54
CA ILE A 221 22.19 7.38 -12.83
C ILE A 221 22.26 6.05 -13.61
N ARG A 222 21.29 5.77 -14.49
CA ARG A 222 21.31 4.57 -15.37
C ARG A 222 22.05 4.78 -16.68
N HIS A 223 22.08 5.99 -17.23
CA HIS A 223 22.51 6.20 -18.62
C HIS A 223 23.72 7.12 -18.80
N ALA A 224 24.01 8.03 -17.87
CA ALA A 224 25.16 8.92 -18.01
C ALA A 224 26.44 8.09 -18.01
N VAL A 225 27.25 8.22 -19.07
CA VAL A 225 28.47 7.42 -19.28
C VAL A 225 29.55 7.79 -18.27
N SER A 226 29.71 9.09 -17.97
CA SER A 226 30.71 9.60 -17.04
C SER A 226 30.39 9.21 -15.59
N SER A 227 31.30 8.46 -14.96
CA SER A 227 31.21 8.17 -13.52
C SER A 227 31.27 9.43 -12.66
N GLU A 228 31.98 10.47 -13.09
CA GLU A 228 32.07 11.72 -12.33
C GLU A 228 30.75 12.51 -12.41
N THR A 229 30.06 12.49 -13.55
CA THR A 229 28.70 13.05 -13.68
C THR A 229 27.75 12.34 -12.72
N ARG A 230 27.75 11.00 -12.72
CA ARG A 230 26.93 10.21 -11.79
C ARG A 230 27.26 10.50 -10.33
N ARG A 231 28.54 10.63 -9.98
CA ARG A 231 29.02 10.98 -8.62
C ARG A 231 28.55 12.36 -8.20
N ARG A 232 28.84 13.40 -9.00
CA ARG A 232 28.43 14.80 -8.71
C ARG A 232 26.93 14.88 -8.47
N PHE A 233 26.15 14.20 -9.31
CA PHE A 233 24.70 14.15 -9.16
C PHE A 233 24.26 13.43 -7.89
N ALA A 234 24.71 12.18 -7.68
CA ALA A 234 24.32 11.38 -6.52
C ALA A 234 24.67 12.04 -5.19
N VAL A 235 25.84 12.69 -5.10
CA VAL A 235 26.26 13.41 -3.90
C VAL A 235 25.37 14.62 -3.62
N ALA A 236 25.01 15.42 -4.63
CA ALA A 236 24.12 16.55 -4.36
C ALA A 236 22.69 16.12 -4.07
N ASP A 237 22.18 15.09 -4.74
CA ASP A 237 20.85 14.53 -4.46
C ASP A 237 20.74 14.03 -3.01
N GLN A 238 21.75 13.31 -2.52
CA GLN A 238 21.79 12.86 -1.12
C GLN A 238 21.95 14.00 -0.10
N ASN A 239 22.43 15.18 -0.52
CA ASN A 239 22.63 16.34 0.34
C ASN A 239 21.58 17.44 0.15
N ARG A 240 20.53 17.23 -0.66
CA ARG A 240 19.65 18.31 -1.13
C ARG A 240 18.76 18.96 -0.06
N LEU A 241 18.54 18.31 1.10
CA LEU A 241 17.69 18.81 2.19
C LEU A 241 18.43 18.81 3.55
N PRO A 242 19.44 19.67 3.76
CA PRO A 242 20.22 19.68 4.99
C PRO A 242 19.37 19.94 6.24
N ASP A 243 18.34 20.78 6.15
CA ASP A 243 17.41 21.07 7.25
C ASP A 243 16.65 19.81 7.73
N ASN A 244 16.42 18.85 6.83
CA ASN A 244 15.76 17.60 7.19
C ASN A 244 16.61 16.74 8.12
N VAL A 245 17.94 16.90 8.16
CA VAL A 245 18.80 16.23 9.15
C VAL A 245 18.40 16.65 10.56
N THR A 246 18.24 17.95 10.81
CA THR A 246 17.83 18.49 12.11
C THR A 246 16.39 18.11 12.46
N ARG A 247 15.47 18.17 11.48
CA ARG A 247 14.07 17.77 11.67
C ARG A 247 13.96 16.29 12.05
N LEU A 248 14.64 15.40 11.33
CA LEU A 248 14.61 13.96 11.60
C LEU A 248 15.29 13.61 12.92
N THR A 249 16.39 14.28 13.29
CA THR A 249 17.02 14.12 14.60
C THR A 249 16.05 14.48 15.73
N SER A 250 15.35 15.62 15.60
CA SER A 250 14.32 16.02 16.56
C SER A 250 13.16 15.02 16.61
N LEU A 251 12.75 14.49 15.46
CA LEU A 251 11.68 13.50 15.35
C LEU A 251 12.02 12.19 16.09
N VAL A 252 13.27 11.74 16.06
CA VAL A 252 13.72 10.55 16.81
C VAL A 252 13.56 10.80 18.32
N ALA A 253 14.03 11.93 18.83
CA ALA A 253 13.92 12.28 20.25
C ALA A 253 12.45 12.41 20.71
N LEU A 254 11.60 13.08 19.92
CA LEU A 254 10.18 13.23 20.23
C LEU A 254 9.46 11.88 20.24
N ARG A 255 9.79 10.99 19.30
CA ARG A 255 9.21 9.63 19.24
C ARG A 255 9.62 8.76 20.43
N ASP A 256 10.85 8.90 20.91
CA ASP A 256 11.32 8.24 22.14
C ASP A 256 10.59 8.79 23.38
N LYS A 257 10.45 10.11 23.46
CA LYS A 257 9.68 10.77 24.54
C LYS A 257 8.24 10.24 24.62
N VAL A 258 7.54 10.16 23.48
CA VAL A 258 6.19 9.57 23.42
C VAL A 258 6.18 8.13 23.93
N ALA A 259 7.15 7.32 23.51
CA ALA A 259 7.22 5.94 23.96
C ALA A 259 7.38 5.82 25.49
N ARG A 260 8.28 6.62 26.08
CA ARG A 260 8.50 6.65 27.54
C ARG A 260 7.28 7.13 28.31
N LEU A 261 6.61 8.20 27.83
CA LEU A 261 5.36 8.68 28.43
C LEU A 261 4.28 7.59 28.46
N LEU A 262 4.23 6.75 27.42
CA LEU A 262 3.29 5.64 27.32
C LEU A 262 3.78 4.34 28.00
N GLY A 263 4.91 4.37 28.71
CA GLY A 263 5.44 3.24 29.46
C GLY A 263 6.25 2.22 28.64
N TYR A 264 6.68 2.58 27.43
CA TYR A 264 7.54 1.75 26.58
C TYR A 264 8.99 2.17 26.67
N GLU A 265 9.91 1.20 26.56
CA GLU A 265 11.36 1.44 26.65
C GLU A 265 11.89 2.38 25.56
N HIS A 266 11.37 2.24 24.35
CA HIS A 266 11.74 3.01 23.17
C HIS A 266 10.64 2.95 22.08
N HIS A 267 10.75 3.78 21.05
CA HIS A 267 9.72 3.89 20.00
C HIS A 267 9.43 2.57 19.26
N ALA A 268 10.46 1.76 18.98
CA ALA A 268 10.25 0.47 18.31
C ALA A 268 9.42 -0.51 19.19
N ALA A 269 9.62 -0.52 20.51
CA ALA A 269 8.80 -1.32 21.43
C ALA A 269 7.34 -0.88 21.41
N LEU A 270 7.06 0.42 21.30
CA LEU A 270 5.71 0.95 21.13
C LEU A 270 5.07 0.51 19.79
N LYS A 271 5.84 0.51 18.69
CA LYS A 271 5.32 0.24 17.34
C LYS A 271 5.20 -1.24 16.98
N ILE A 272 5.87 -2.13 17.71
CA ILE A 272 5.85 -3.56 17.45
C ILE A 272 4.63 -4.27 18.07
N VAL A 273 3.97 -3.66 19.08
CA VAL A 273 2.87 -4.28 19.85
C VAL A 273 1.72 -4.79 18.98
N ASP A 274 1.42 -4.10 17.88
CA ASP A 274 0.32 -4.40 16.97
C ASP A 274 0.80 -5.04 15.66
N LYS A 275 2.01 -5.61 15.67
CA LYS A 275 2.68 -6.26 14.54
C LYS A 275 2.64 -7.79 14.66
N MET A 276 2.85 -8.50 13.56
CA MET A 276 3.04 -9.96 13.56
C MET A 276 4.38 -10.33 14.19
N ALA A 277 5.41 -9.54 13.94
CA ALA A 277 6.70 -9.67 14.61
C ALA A 277 6.52 -9.47 16.13
N PRO A 278 7.03 -10.39 16.98
CA PRO A 278 6.77 -10.38 18.41
C PRO A 278 7.57 -9.33 19.20
N SER A 279 8.71 -8.85 18.65
CA SER A 279 9.56 -7.86 19.32
C SER A 279 10.50 -7.16 18.33
N ALA A 280 11.05 -6.02 18.74
CA ALA A 280 12.09 -5.32 17.98
C ALA A 280 13.37 -6.19 17.85
N SER A 281 13.76 -6.90 18.91
CA SER A 281 14.92 -7.80 18.91
C SER A 281 14.75 -8.98 17.94
N TYR A 282 13.52 -9.48 17.77
CA TYR A 282 13.22 -10.49 16.76
C TYR A 282 13.47 -9.95 15.35
N VAL A 283 12.98 -8.73 15.05
CA VAL A 283 13.19 -8.08 13.75
C VAL A 283 14.68 -7.89 13.47
N GLU A 284 15.43 -7.35 14.44
CA GLU A 284 16.89 -7.21 14.31
C GLU A 284 17.59 -8.55 14.05
N ALA A 285 17.19 -9.61 14.76
CA ALA A 285 17.76 -10.95 14.55
C ALA A 285 17.46 -11.48 13.14
N GLN A 286 16.26 -11.26 12.61
CA GLN A 286 15.89 -11.65 11.23
C GLN A 286 16.70 -10.86 10.19
N LEU A 287 16.78 -9.53 10.33
CA LEU A 287 17.55 -8.66 9.44
C LEU A 287 19.04 -9.02 9.44
N ASN A 288 19.63 -9.23 10.61
CA ASN A 288 21.02 -9.70 10.74
C ASN A 288 21.23 -11.10 10.15
N GLY A 289 20.24 -11.99 10.30
CA GLY A 289 20.23 -13.31 9.66
C GLY A 289 20.25 -13.22 8.13
N LEU A 290 19.38 -12.39 7.56
CA LEU A 290 19.34 -12.10 6.11
C LEU A 290 20.65 -11.50 5.63
N HIS A 291 21.17 -10.49 6.34
CA HIS A 291 22.45 -9.85 6.01
C HIS A 291 23.57 -10.89 5.90
N ARG A 292 23.75 -11.74 6.92
CA ARG A 292 24.79 -12.78 6.92
C ARG A 292 24.67 -13.76 5.76
N ARG A 293 23.45 -14.22 5.45
CA ARG A 293 23.19 -15.22 4.40
C ARG A 293 23.37 -14.65 2.99
N LEU A 294 22.98 -13.39 2.78
CA LEU A 294 22.99 -12.76 1.46
C LEU A 294 24.32 -12.07 1.13
N LYS A 295 25.11 -11.66 2.12
CA LYS A 295 26.41 -11.03 1.92
C LYS A 295 27.34 -11.75 0.93
N PRO A 296 27.57 -13.08 1.00
CA PRO A 296 28.44 -13.76 0.01
C PRO A 296 27.86 -13.72 -1.41
N LEU A 297 26.54 -13.83 -1.56
CA LEU A 297 25.86 -13.75 -2.86
C LEU A 297 25.94 -12.33 -3.44
N ALA A 298 25.68 -11.32 -2.61
CA ALA A 298 25.78 -9.92 -2.98
C ALA A 298 27.22 -9.54 -3.37
N LYS A 299 28.23 -10.09 -2.67
CA LYS A 299 29.62 -9.93 -3.08
C LYS A 299 29.87 -10.50 -4.47
N ALA A 300 29.43 -11.73 -4.75
CA ALA A 300 29.60 -12.33 -6.07
C ALA A 300 28.89 -11.55 -7.19
N GLU A 301 27.70 -11.02 -6.91
CA GLU A 301 26.99 -10.11 -7.82
C GLU A 301 27.77 -8.81 -8.05
N THR A 302 28.29 -8.18 -7.00
CA THR A 302 29.12 -6.95 -7.10
C THR A 302 30.41 -7.21 -7.86
N ASP A 303 31.08 -8.35 -7.64
CA ASP A 303 32.30 -8.73 -8.34
C ASP A 303 32.05 -8.86 -9.87
N ARG A 304 30.87 -9.33 -10.30
CA ARG A 304 30.48 -9.34 -11.72
C ARG A 304 30.29 -7.95 -12.29
N LEU A 305 29.72 -7.01 -11.51
CA LEU A 305 29.59 -5.62 -11.93
C LEU A 305 30.95 -4.93 -12.02
N ILE A 306 31.88 -5.23 -11.11
CA ILE A 306 33.27 -4.75 -11.18
C ILE A 306 33.95 -5.27 -12.46
N GLN A 307 33.78 -6.54 -12.81
CA GLN A 307 34.30 -7.10 -14.08
C GLN A 307 33.73 -6.39 -15.31
N LEU A 308 32.43 -6.01 -15.29
CA LEU A 308 31.85 -5.21 -16.36
C LEU A 308 32.45 -3.80 -16.40
N LYS A 309 32.67 -3.19 -15.24
CA LYS A 309 33.33 -1.88 -15.12
C LYS A 309 34.75 -1.91 -15.66
N GLN A 310 35.54 -2.93 -15.34
CA GLN A 310 36.90 -3.09 -15.84
C GLN A 310 37.00 -3.11 -17.37
N ARG A 311 35.95 -3.51 -18.09
CA ARG A 311 35.93 -3.50 -19.56
C ARG A 311 35.81 -2.10 -20.16
N ASP A 312 35.32 -1.13 -19.39
CA ASP A 312 35.12 0.25 -19.83
C ASP A 312 36.32 1.16 -19.56
N TYR A 313 37.26 0.70 -18.71
CA TYR A 313 38.41 1.47 -18.28
C TYR A 313 39.72 0.78 -18.69
N LYS A 314 40.71 1.57 -19.11
CA LYS A 314 42.06 1.08 -19.42
C LYS A 314 42.89 0.82 -18.17
N GLU A 315 42.61 1.55 -17.10
CA GLU A 315 43.28 1.39 -15.81
C GLU A 315 42.58 0.34 -14.95
N PRO A 316 43.31 -0.37 -14.06
CA PRO A 316 42.70 -1.34 -13.17
C PRO A 316 41.65 -0.70 -12.25
N VAL A 317 40.42 -1.23 -12.30
CA VAL A 317 39.34 -0.85 -11.38
C VAL A 317 39.02 -2.00 -10.44
N SER A 318 39.09 -1.75 -9.14
CA SER A 318 38.74 -2.73 -8.09
C SER A 318 37.45 -2.39 -7.33
N GLU A 319 36.91 -1.18 -7.50
CA GLU A 319 35.79 -0.68 -6.71
C GLU A 319 34.55 -0.34 -7.55
N LEU A 320 33.38 -0.64 -6.99
CA LEU A 320 32.08 -0.22 -7.50
C LEU A 320 31.46 0.76 -6.51
N TYR A 321 31.35 2.02 -6.88
CA TYR A 321 30.72 3.03 -6.03
C TYR A 321 29.20 2.98 -6.14
N SER A 322 28.50 3.58 -5.16
CA SER A 322 27.03 3.61 -5.12
C SER A 322 26.41 4.22 -6.39
N TRP A 323 27.04 5.26 -6.95
CA TRP A 323 26.62 5.93 -8.19
C TRP A 323 26.95 5.14 -9.48
N ASP A 324 27.73 4.07 -9.39
CA ASP A 324 28.03 3.19 -10.53
C ASP A 324 27.04 2.04 -10.67
N ARG A 325 26.43 1.63 -9.55
CA ARG A 325 25.67 0.39 -9.46
C ARG A 325 24.53 0.33 -10.47
N ALA A 326 23.69 1.35 -10.55
CA ALA A 326 22.54 1.33 -11.45
C ALA A 326 22.94 1.31 -12.94
N TYR A 327 24.00 2.03 -13.31
CA TYR A 327 24.56 2.04 -14.67
C TYR A 327 25.02 0.65 -15.08
N TYR A 328 25.83 -0.02 -14.24
CA TYR A 328 26.33 -1.36 -14.56
C TYR A 328 25.26 -2.44 -14.48
N LEU A 329 24.26 -2.30 -13.61
CA LEU A 329 23.08 -3.17 -13.62
C LEU A 329 22.30 -3.04 -14.93
N HIS A 330 22.08 -1.81 -15.40
CA HIS A 330 21.41 -1.56 -16.67
C HIS A 330 22.17 -2.19 -17.83
N LYS A 331 23.49 -1.95 -17.90
CA LYS A 331 24.38 -2.54 -18.90
C LYS A 331 24.42 -4.07 -18.85
N GLN A 332 24.47 -4.66 -17.65
CA GLN A 332 24.41 -6.12 -17.48
C GLN A 332 23.10 -6.69 -18.03
N THR A 333 21.98 -6.03 -17.72
CA THR A 333 20.64 -6.47 -18.15
C THR A 333 20.52 -6.46 -19.68
N GLN A 334 21.01 -5.40 -20.33
CA GLN A 334 21.06 -5.31 -21.78
C GLN A 334 21.93 -6.40 -22.42
N GLY A 335 23.04 -6.79 -21.78
CA GLY A 335 23.97 -7.77 -22.32
C GLY A 335 23.69 -9.25 -22.00
N SER A 336 22.92 -9.56 -20.95
CA SER A 336 22.88 -10.93 -20.38
C SER A 336 21.62 -11.73 -20.65
N PHE A 337 20.47 -11.09 -20.94
CA PHE A 337 19.17 -11.78 -20.97
C PHE A 337 18.35 -11.58 -22.25
N PHE A 338 18.76 -10.71 -23.17
CA PHE A 338 18.05 -10.37 -24.41
C PHE A 338 16.50 -10.36 -24.26
N VAL A 339 16.00 -9.78 -23.16
CA VAL A 339 14.58 -9.50 -23.03
C VAL A 339 14.40 -8.04 -23.40
N ASP A 340 13.90 -7.83 -24.61
CA ASP A 340 13.35 -6.54 -25.00
C ASP A 340 11.97 -6.41 -24.34
N TYR A 341 11.91 -5.64 -23.26
CA TYR A 341 10.68 -5.43 -22.50
C TYR A 341 9.65 -4.61 -23.28
N GLU A 342 10.07 -3.81 -24.26
CA GLU A 342 9.14 -3.06 -25.12
C GLU A 342 8.44 -4.01 -26.09
N LEU A 343 9.17 -4.95 -26.70
CA LEU A 343 8.59 -6.00 -27.53
C LEU A 343 7.77 -7.00 -26.69
N LEU A 344 8.23 -7.34 -25.50
CA LEU A 344 7.49 -8.22 -24.59
C LEU A 344 6.12 -7.63 -24.23
N ALA A 345 6.03 -6.31 -24.02
CA ALA A 345 4.77 -5.63 -23.71
C ALA A 345 3.70 -5.78 -24.82
N GLU A 346 4.10 -6.05 -26.07
CA GLU A 346 3.17 -6.30 -27.18
C GLU A 346 2.30 -7.56 -26.97
N TYR A 347 2.69 -8.45 -26.06
CA TYR A 347 1.92 -9.62 -25.67
C TYR A 347 0.93 -9.36 -24.53
N PHE A 348 1.02 -8.24 -23.82
CA PHE A 348 0.21 -8.00 -22.63
C PHE A 348 -0.81 -6.88 -22.89
N GLU A 349 -1.74 -7.11 -23.81
CA GLU A 349 -2.93 -6.25 -23.92
C GLU A 349 -3.74 -6.31 -22.62
N VAL A 350 -4.09 -5.15 -22.09
CA VAL A 350 -4.57 -5.00 -20.71
C VAL A 350 -5.79 -5.86 -20.37
N ASN A 351 -6.77 -5.97 -21.28
CA ASN A 351 -8.02 -6.70 -21.00
C ASN A 351 -7.81 -8.20 -21.09
N HIS A 352 -7.08 -8.67 -22.10
CA HIS A 352 -6.69 -10.07 -22.20
C HIS A 352 -5.86 -10.51 -20.99
N THR A 353 -4.90 -9.68 -20.61
CA THR A 353 -4.03 -9.95 -19.46
C THR A 353 -4.85 -10.02 -18.17
N LEU A 354 -5.73 -9.04 -17.93
CA LEU A 354 -6.63 -9.03 -16.76
C LEU A 354 -7.46 -10.31 -16.69
N GLN A 355 -8.09 -10.72 -17.80
CA GLN A 355 -8.87 -11.95 -17.83
C GLN A 355 -8.01 -13.16 -17.46
N GLY A 356 -6.80 -13.28 -18.02
CA GLY A 356 -5.88 -14.35 -17.66
C GLY A 356 -5.48 -14.34 -16.18
N VAL A 357 -5.31 -13.15 -15.57
CA VAL A 357 -5.05 -13.03 -14.13
C VAL A 357 -6.25 -13.51 -13.30
N LEU A 358 -7.46 -13.10 -13.68
CA LEU A 358 -8.71 -13.55 -13.03
C LEU A 358 -8.88 -15.07 -13.16
N ASP A 359 -8.55 -15.66 -14.32
CA ASP A 359 -8.62 -17.10 -14.54
C ASP A 359 -7.62 -17.86 -13.65
N VAL A 360 -6.42 -17.31 -13.43
CA VAL A 360 -5.46 -17.85 -12.45
C VAL A 360 -6.06 -17.82 -11.04
N PHE A 361 -6.69 -16.72 -10.63
CA PHE A 361 -7.34 -16.64 -9.32
C PHE A 361 -8.52 -17.60 -9.16
N LYS A 362 -9.31 -17.75 -10.23
CA LYS A 362 -10.41 -18.73 -10.30
C LYS A 362 -9.91 -20.15 -10.08
N GLU A 363 -8.83 -20.53 -10.75
CA GLU A 363 -8.21 -21.85 -10.61
C GLU A 363 -7.62 -22.07 -9.22
N LEU A 364 -6.91 -21.07 -8.66
CA LEU A 364 -6.22 -21.19 -7.37
C LEU A 364 -7.17 -21.25 -6.18
N PHE A 365 -8.24 -20.45 -6.20
CA PHE A 365 -9.12 -20.26 -5.05
C PHE A 365 -10.51 -20.87 -5.23
N GLY A 366 -10.79 -21.49 -6.38
CA GLY A 366 -12.10 -22.07 -6.66
C GLY A 366 -13.21 -21.04 -6.66
N ILE A 367 -12.94 -19.83 -7.18
CA ILE A 367 -13.90 -18.70 -7.25
C ILE A 367 -14.26 -18.37 -8.70
N ASP A 368 -15.38 -17.69 -8.92
CA ASP A 368 -15.82 -17.24 -10.24
C ASP A 368 -16.13 -15.75 -10.25
N PHE A 369 -15.85 -15.10 -11.38
CA PHE A 369 -16.03 -13.66 -11.60
C PHE A 369 -17.11 -13.44 -12.65
N GLN A 370 -18.31 -13.05 -12.21
CA GLN A 370 -19.41 -12.76 -13.11
C GLN A 370 -19.51 -11.26 -13.34
N SER A 371 -19.36 -10.79 -14.59
CA SER A 371 -19.55 -9.38 -14.92
C SER A 371 -20.97 -8.93 -14.56
N ILE A 372 -21.08 -7.76 -13.94
CA ILE A 372 -22.35 -7.16 -13.55
C ILE A 372 -22.44 -5.71 -14.04
N VAL A 373 -23.65 -5.29 -14.37
CA VAL A 373 -23.98 -3.88 -14.63
C VAL A 373 -24.49 -3.28 -13.33
N THR A 374 -23.79 -2.28 -12.82
CA THR A 374 -24.12 -1.59 -11.58
C THR A 374 -23.61 -0.14 -11.64
N SER A 375 -23.98 0.68 -10.67
CA SER A 375 -23.41 2.02 -10.56
C SER A 375 -21.90 1.93 -10.39
N VAL A 376 -21.18 2.85 -11.04
CA VAL A 376 -19.73 2.99 -10.98
C VAL A 376 -19.36 4.47 -10.93
N TRP A 377 -18.20 4.80 -10.37
CA TRP A 377 -17.75 6.20 -10.29
C TRP A 377 -17.21 6.76 -11.62
N HIS A 378 -16.95 5.90 -12.61
CA HIS A 378 -16.46 6.29 -13.92
C HIS A 378 -16.83 5.22 -14.97
N GLU A 379 -17.14 5.63 -16.21
CA GLU A 379 -17.60 4.74 -17.30
C GLU A 379 -16.61 3.63 -17.68
N SER A 380 -15.32 3.83 -17.43
CA SER A 380 -14.27 2.84 -17.72
C SER A 380 -14.12 1.77 -16.64
N VAL A 381 -14.88 1.86 -15.55
CA VAL A 381 -14.83 0.92 -14.44
C VAL A 381 -15.74 -0.25 -14.76
N VAL A 382 -15.22 -1.47 -14.65
CA VAL A 382 -16.01 -2.69 -14.77
C VAL A 382 -16.19 -3.33 -13.40
N ALA A 383 -17.32 -4.01 -13.19
CA ALA A 383 -17.66 -4.65 -11.93
C ALA A 383 -17.95 -6.14 -12.13
N TYR A 384 -17.57 -6.92 -11.12
CA TYR A 384 -17.82 -8.35 -11.04
C TYR A 384 -18.50 -8.70 -9.71
N GLY A 385 -19.51 -9.55 -9.76
CA GLY A 385 -19.94 -10.35 -8.62
C GLY A 385 -19.03 -11.57 -8.49
N VAL A 386 -18.49 -11.79 -7.31
CA VAL A 386 -17.58 -12.90 -7.03
C VAL A 386 -18.30 -13.96 -6.22
N ARG A 387 -18.16 -15.22 -6.62
CA ARG A 387 -18.78 -16.38 -5.97
C ARG A 387 -17.76 -17.50 -5.77
N ASP A 388 -18.00 -18.35 -4.79
CA ASP A 388 -17.42 -19.70 -4.81
C ASP A 388 -17.87 -20.40 -6.10
N SER A 389 -16.99 -21.22 -6.66
CA SER A 389 -17.34 -22.07 -7.80
C SER A 389 -18.47 -23.04 -7.41
N PRO A 390 -19.20 -23.61 -8.38
CA PRO A 390 -20.22 -24.60 -8.07
C PRO A 390 -19.70 -25.80 -7.24
N GLY A 391 -18.43 -26.18 -7.42
CA GLY A 391 -17.79 -27.24 -6.64
C GLY A 391 -17.49 -26.85 -5.19
N GLU A 392 -17.31 -25.56 -4.91
CA GLU A 392 -17.03 -24.99 -3.59
C GLU A 392 -18.31 -24.49 -2.87
N GLY A 393 -19.49 -24.71 -3.46
CA GLY A 393 -20.79 -24.42 -2.83
C GLY A 393 -21.55 -23.22 -3.43
N GLY A 394 -20.97 -22.48 -4.37
CA GLY A 394 -21.67 -21.42 -5.10
C GLY A 394 -22.02 -20.16 -4.30
N GLU A 395 -21.50 -20.04 -3.08
CA GLU A 395 -21.79 -18.92 -2.17
C GLU A 395 -21.35 -17.60 -2.80
N PHE A 396 -22.18 -16.55 -2.67
CA PHE A 396 -21.74 -15.21 -2.99
C PHE A 396 -20.64 -14.74 -2.02
N LEU A 397 -19.55 -14.18 -2.53
CA LEU A 397 -18.40 -13.75 -1.72
C LEU A 397 -18.28 -12.24 -1.62
N GLY A 398 -18.62 -11.50 -2.68
CA GLY A 398 -18.50 -10.05 -2.68
C GLY A 398 -18.41 -9.45 -4.07
N HIS A 399 -17.96 -8.21 -4.14
CA HIS A 399 -17.84 -7.46 -5.39
C HIS A 399 -16.39 -7.07 -5.67
N LEU A 400 -15.98 -7.17 -6.93
CA LEU A 400 -14.71 -6.65 -7.43
C LEU A 400 -14.99 -5.56 -8.47
N TYR A 401 -14.46 -4.37 -8.24
CA TYR A 401 -14.43 -3.29 -9.22
C TYR A 401 -13.02 -3.18 -9.81
N VAL A 402 -12.92 -2.86 -11.09
CA VAL A 402 -11.64 -2.79 -11.80
C VAL A 402 -11.55 -1.46 -12.56
N ASP A 403 -10.61 -0.62 -12.15
CA ASP A 403 -10.39 0.74 -12.67
C ASP A 403 -8.93 0.90 -13.15
N LEU A 404 -8.67 0.50 -14.39
CA LEU A 404 -7.30 0.28 -14.90
C LEU A 404 -6.60 1.54 -15.43
N PHE A 405 -7.37 2.50 -15.94
CA PHE A 405 -6.82 3.53 -16.82
C PHE A 405 -6.53 4.84 -16.10
N ASP A 406 -5.46 5.51 -16.52
CA ASP A 406 -5.16 6.87 -16.07
C ASP A 406 -6.24 7.87 -16.54
N ARG A 407 -6.51 8.87 -15.70
CA ARG A 407 -7.38 10.02 -16.02
C ARG A 407 -7.11 11.17 -15.06
N GLU A 408 -7.50 12.37 -15.48
CA GLU A 408 -7.36 13.57 -14.66
C GLU A 408 -8.03 13.42 -13.29
N GLY A 409 -7.31 13.82 -12.24
CA GLY A 409 -7.82 13.83 -10.87
C GLY A 409 -7.86 12.47 -10.18
N LYS A 410 -7.66 11.36 -10.90
CA LYS A 410 -7.51 10.02 -10.31
C LYS A 410 -6.18 9.91 -9.57
N TYR A 411 -6.17 9.14 -8.48
CA TYR A 411 -4.93 8.69 -7.85
C TYR A 411 -3.99 8.05 -8.88
N ARG A 412 -2.71 8.42 -8.83
CA ARG A 412 -1.68 7.93 -9.75
C ARG A 412 -0.97 6.74 -9.15
N GLY A 413 -0.93 5.63 -9.88
CA GLY A 413 -0.27 4.40 -9.48
C GLY A 413 -1.22 3.23 -9.50
N ALA A 414 -0.81 2.13 -8.87
CA ALA A 414 -1.67 0.99 -8.66
C ALA A 414 -1.78 0.72 -7.17
N HIS A 415 -3.00 0.46 -6.72
CA HIS A 415 -3.31 0.09 -5.36
C HIS A 415 -4.68 -0.58 -5.26
N HIS A 416 -4.88 -1.31 -4.18
CA HIS A 416 -6.19 -1.79 -3.76
C HIS A 416 -6.95 -0.72 -2.96
N VAL A 417 -8.24 -0.58 -3.26
CA VAL A 417 -9.19 0.18 -2.44
C VAL A 417 -10.26 -0.76 -1.92
N LEU A 418 -10.27 -1.02 -0.61
CA LEU A 418 -11.44 -1.64 0.02
C LEU A 418 -12.58 -0.59 0.05
N ILE A 419 -13.72 -0.94 -0.55
CA ILE A 419 -14.92 -0.10 -0.68
C ILE A 419 -15.84 -0.34 0.51
N LYS A 420 -16.13 -1.62 0.77
CA LYS A 420 -16.98 -2.07 1.87
C LYS A 420 -16.32 -3.27 2.55
N PRO A 421 -16.17 -3.28 3.88
CA PRO A 421 -15.61 -4.43 4.58
C PRO A 421 -16.57 -5.62 4.65
N GLY A 422 -16.00 -6.82 4.77
CA GLY A 422 -16.72 -8.06 5.07
C GLY A 422 -16.78 -8.32 6.57
N PHE A 423 -17.95 -8.65 7.12
CA PHE A 423 -18.14 -9.03 8.52
C PHE A 423 -19.51 -9.69 8.76
N VAL A 424 -19.73 -10.22 9.96
CA VAL A 424 -21.00 -10.86 10.37
C VAL A 424 -21.60 -10.14 11.57
N GLU A 425 -22.83 -9.66 11.40
CA GLU A 425 -23.62 -9.02 12.44
C GLU A 425 -24.04 -10.03 13.52
N ALA A 426 -24.40 -9.53 14.72
CA ALA A 426 -24.78 -10.39 15.84
C ALA A 426 -26.04 -11.23 15.55
N ASN A 427 -26.91 -10.75 14.67
CA ASN A 427 -28.11 -11.46 14.21
C ASN A 427 -27.81 -12.52 13.12
N GLY A 428 -26.56 -12.65 12.68
CA GLY A 428 -26.13 -13.57 11.63
C GLY A 428 -26.14 -12.98 10.22
N ASP A 429 -26.55 -11.72 10.04
CA ASP A 429 -26.53 -11.06 8.73
C ASP A 429 -25.09 -10.86 8.25
N LYS A 430 -24.83 -11.30 7.01
CA LYS A 430 -23.52 -11.17 6.37
C LYS A 430 -23.42 -9.85 5.62
N HIS A 431 -22.40 -9.07 5.94
CA HIS A 431 -21.98 -7.94 5.13
C HIS A 431 -20.92 -8.43 4.16
N TYR A 432 -21.25 -8.46 2.87
CA TYR A 432 -20.31 -8.89 1.84
C TYR A 432 -19.35 -7.76 1.46
N PRO A 433 -18.04 -8.04 1.34
CA PRO A 433 -17.04 -7.06 0.97
C PRO A 433 -17.21 -6.57 -0.47
N ALA A 434 -16.69 -5.36 -0.72
CA ALA A 434 -16.48 -4.83 -2.05
C ALA A 434 -15.09 -4.22 -2.13
N SER A 435 -14.31 -4.58 -3.14
CA SER A 435 -12.93 -4.12 -3.33
C SER A 435 -12.74 -3.56 -4.74
N ALA A 436 -11.82 -2.63 -4.93
CA ALA A 436 -11.41 -2.12 -6.22
C ALA A 436 -9.93 -2.41 -6.48
N LEU A 437 -9.62 -2.95 -7.66
CA LEU A 437 -8.32 -2.84 -8.29
C LEU A 437 -8.23 -1.47 -8.96
N VAL A 438 -7.30 -0.62 -8.52
CA VAL A 438 -7.03 0.67 -9.15
C VAL A 438 -5.65 0.61 -9.78
N CYS A 439 -5.52 0.99 -11.04
CA CYS A 439 -4.26 1.19 -11.74
C CYS A 439 -4.28 2.50 -12.54
N SER A 440 -3.13 2.95 -13.03
CA SER A 440 -3.01 4.13 -13.91
C SER A 440 -2.32 3.78 -15.22
N PHE A 441 -2.77 2.70 -15.88
CA PHE A 441 -2.22 2.30 -17.17
C PHE A 441 -2.60 3.29 -18.27
N ALA A 442 -1.73 3.39 -19.27
CA ALA A 442 -1.98 4.23 -20.44
C ALA A 442 -3.30 3.83 -21.11
N ARG A 443 -4.09 4.82 -21.53
CA ARG A 443 -5.34 4.55 -22.26
C ARG A 443 -5.04 3.99 -23.65
N PRO A 444 -5.91 3.11 -24.19
CA PRO A 444 -5.83 2.73 -25.58
C PRO A 444 -5.99 3.96 -26.48
N SER A 445 -5.24 4.01 -27.57
CA SER A 445 -5.42 4.98 -28.66
C SER A 445 -6.10 4.32 -29.86
N LEU A 446 -6.49 5.11 -30.87
CA LEU A 446 -7.10 4.59 -32.09
C LEU A 446 -6.21 3.58 -32.82
N SER A 447 -4.89 3.66 -32.67
CA SER A 447 -3.91 2.85 -33.40
C SER A 447 -3.18 1.81 -32.54
N ARG A 448 -3.30 1.89 -31.21
CA ARG A 448 -2.58 1.01 -30.28
C ARG A 448 -3.38 0.77 -29.00
N PRO A 449 -3.66 -0.50 -28.64
CA PRO A 449 -4.32 -0.79 -27.38
C PRO A 449 -3.40 -0.48 -26.19
N SER A 450 -3.95 -0.56 -24.98
CA SER A 450 -3.13 -0.45 -23.76
C SER A 450 -2.31 -1.73 -23.59
N LEU A 451 -1.00 -1.59 -23.59
CA LEU A 451 -0.02 -2.67 -23.49
C LEU A 451 0.75 -2.53 -22.18
N LEU A 452 0.82 -3.61 -21.41
CA LEU A 452 1.43 -3.60 -20.09
C LEU A 452 2.88 -4.06 -20.15
N GLN A 453 3.74 -3.35 -19.44
CA GLN A 453 5.06 -3.85 -19.09
C GLN A 453 4.95 -5.06 -18.16
N HIS A 454 5.93 -5.96 -18.18
CA HIS A 454 5.96 -7.11 -17.25
C HIS A 454 5.85 -6.67 -15.78
N SER A 455 6.46 -5.54 -15.41
CA SER A 455 6.33 -4.95 -14.08
C SER A 455 4.91 -4.48 -13.75
N GLU A 456 4.15 -4.01 -14.75
CA GLU A 456 2.76 -3.60 -14.57
C GLU A 456 1.83 -4.81 -14.40
N VAL A 457 2.10 -5.91 -15.13
CA VAL A 457 1.41 -7.19 -14.91
C VAL A 457 1.68 -7.71 -13.50
N LYS A 458 2.93 -7.67 -13.04
CA LYS A 458 3.30 -8.01 -11.66
C LYS A 458 2.50 -7.19 -10.64
N THR A 459 2.42 -5.88 -10.85
CA THR A 459 1.67 -4.99 -9.96
C THR A 459 0.17 -5.30 -9.99
N MET A 460 -0.41 -5.62 -11.15
CA MET A 460 -1.81 -6.05 -11.23
C MET A 460 -2.07 -7.31 -10.39
N PHE A 461 -1.18 -8.31 -10.44
CA PHE A 461 -1.27 -9.49 -9.56
C PHE A 461 -1.20 -9.12 -8.08
N HIS A 462 -0.28 -8.23 -7.73
CA HIS A 462 -0.10 -7.77 -6.35
C HIS A 462 -1.39 -7.13 -5.81
N GLU A 463 -1.95 -6.16 -6.54
CA GLU A 463 -3.13 -5.42 -6.10
C GLU A 463 -4.42 -6.25 -6.14
N LEU A 464 -4.56 -7.15 -7.12
CA LEU A 464 -5.64 -8.14 -7.10
C LEU A 464 -5.48 -9.10 -5.92
N GLY A 465 -4.26 -9.46 -5.52
CA GLY A 465 -4.03 -10.24 -4.32
C GLY A 465 -4.64 -9.61 -3.07
N HIS A 466 -4.48 -8.29 -2.90
CA HIS A 466 -5.15 -7.54 -1.83
C HIS A 466 -6.68 -7.56 -1.98
N ALA A 467 -7.20 -7.37 -3.20
CA ALA A 467 -8.63 -7.40 -3.44
C ALA A 467 -9.25 -8.77 -3.12
N ILE A 468 -8.63 -9.86 -3.58
CA ILE A 468 -9.05 -11.24 -3.34
C ILE A 468 -8.95 -11.58 -1.86
N HIS A 469 -7.86 -11.21 -1.18
CA HIS A 469 -7.71 -11.42 0.27
C HIS A 469 -8.89 -10.84 1.05
N ASN A 470 -9.38 -9.65 0.68
CA ASN A 470 -10.56 -9.06 1.30
C ASN A 470 -11.88 -9.75 0.91
N ILE A 471 -12.01 -10.20 -0.35
CA ILE A 471 -13.24 -10.82 -0.85
C ILE A 471 -13.47 -12.21 -0.23
N VAL A 472 -12.41 -12.99 -0.04
CA VAL A 472 -12.50 -14.36 0.49
C VAL A 472 -12.44 -14.41 2.02
N ALA A 473 -12.16 -13.29 2.70
CA ALA A 473 -12.09 -13.22 4.15
C ALA A 473 -13.46 -13.44 4.80
N ARG A 474 -13.53 -14.35 5.78
CA ARG A 474 -14.73 -14.67 6.56
C ARG A 474 -14.49 -14.37 8.03
N THR A 475 -14.85 -13.16 8.47
CA THR A 475 -14.59 -12.68 9.85
C THR A 475 -15.87 -12.22 10.56
N LYS A 476 -15.88 -12.29 11.89
CA LYS A 476 -16.95 -11.68 12.70
C LYS A 476 -16.87 -10.15 12.68
N TYR A 477 -15.65 -9.62 12.68
CA TYR A 477 -15.37 -8.19 12.76
C TYR A 477 -14.49 -7.74 11.61
N ALA A 478 -14.77 -6.55 11.08
CA ALA A 478 -13.94 -5.94 10.04
C ALA A 478 -12.74 -5.19 10.64
N ILE A 479 -11.78 -5.94 11.17
CA ILE A 479 -10.56 -5.37 11.75
C ILE A 479 -9.41 -5.34 10.71
N PRO A 480 -8.58 -4.28 10.68
CA PRO A 480 -7.43 -4.24 9.79
C PRO A 480 -6.38 -5.32 10.10
N HIS A 481 -5.77 -5.86 9.04
CA HIS A 481 -4.62 -6.76 9.15
C HIS A 481 -3.40 -6.05 9.74
N SER A 482 -2.46 -6.83 10.29
CA SER A 482 -1.17 -6.28 10.67
C SER A 482 -0.40 -5.76 9.46
N ARG A 483 0.26 -4.59 9.60
CA ARG A 483 0.99 -3.95 8.50
C ARG A 483 2.17 -4.78 7.96
N ASP A 484 2.77 -5.62 8.78
CA ASP A 484 3.87 -6.52 8.39
C ASP A 484 3.37 -7.88 7.87
N PHE A 485 2.05 -8.10 7.84
CA PHE A 485 1.41 -9.29 7.25
C PHE A 485 0.67 -8.97 5.95
N ILE A 486 0.11 -7.77 5.82
CA ILE A 486 -0.80 -7.42 4.71
C ILE A 486 -0.20 -7.67 3.33
N GLU A 487 1.11 -7.51 3.18
CA GLU A 487 1.83 -7.73 1.93
C GLU A 487 2.20 -9.20 1.65
N ILE A 488 2.07 -10.10 2.62
CA ILE A 488 2.46 -11.50 2.44
C ILE A 488 1.61 -12.16 1.33
N PRO A 489 0.26 -12.07 1.34
CA PRO A 489 -0.55 -12.66 0.29
C PRO A 489 -0.27 -12.05 -1.10
N SER A 490 -0.16 -10.72 -1.21
CA SER A 490 0.09 -10.04 -2.48
C SER A 490 1.47 -10.40 -3.05
N ILE A 491 2.54 -10.31 -2.24
CA ILE A 491 3.90 -10.68 -2.64
C ILE A 491 4.01 -12.17 -2.98
N MET A 492 3.28 -13.04 -2.28
CA MET A 492 3.22 -14.47 -2.63
C MET A 492 2.64 -14.64 -4.04
N LEU A 493 1.56 -13.94 -4.37
CA LEU A 493 0.90 -14.04 -5.68
C LEU A 493 1.75 -13.46 -6.82
N GLU A 494 2.65 -12.52 -6.54
CA GLU A 494 3.64 -12.06 -7.52
C GLU A 494 4.53 -13.20 -8.06
N ASN A 495 4.59 -14.37 -7.41
CA ASN A 495 5.39 -15.50 -7.90
C ASN A 495 4.87 -16.07 -9.24
N TRP A 496 3.56 -15.96 -9.51
CA TRP A 496 2.95 -16.58 -10.69
C TRP A 496 3.44 -15.98 -12.00
N ILE A 497 3.69 -14.68 -12.04
CA ILE A 497 4.19 -13.97 -13.24
C ILE A 497 5.65 -14.32 -13.58
N TRP A 498 6.29 -15.18 -12.81
CA TRP A 498 7.63 -15.71 -13.10
C TRP A 498 7.61 -17.17 -13.58
N LEU A 499 6.43 -17.80 -13.66
CA LEU A 499 6.27 -19.13 -14.23
C LEU A 499 6.04 -18.99 -15.74
N PRO A 500 6.86 -19.62 -16.61
CA PRO A 500 6.70 -19.53 -18.05
C PRO A 500 5.28 -19.89 -18.53
N GLU A 501 4.68 -20.91 -17.94
CA GLU A 501 3.33 -21.40 -18.28
C GLU A 501 2.26 -20.34 -18.00
N VAL A 502 2.40 -19.59 -16.90
CA VAL A 502 1.50 -18.49 -16.57
C VAL A 502 1.73 -17.33 -17.52
N LEU A 503 2.99 -16.94 -17.78
CA LEU A 503 3.29 -15.87 -18.73
C LEU A 503 2.72 -16.15 -20.13
N ILE A 504 2.80 -17.40 -20.59
CA ILE A 504 2.22 -17.82 -21.88
C ILE A 504 0.69 -17.70 -21.86
N ARG A 505 0.04 -18.09 -20.75
CA ARG A 505 -1.43 -17.96 -20.59
C ARG A 505 -1.91 -16.50 -20.59
N LEU A 506 -1.11 -15.61 -20.00
CA LEU A 506 -1.42 -14.18 -19.90
C LEU A 506 -1.08 -13.41 -21.19
N GLY A 507 -0.15 -13.93 -21.98
CA GLY A 507 0.46 -13.24 -23.11
C GLY A 507 -0.13 -13.64 -24.46
N ARG A 508 -0.70 -12.66 -25.17
CA ARG A 508 -1.17 -12.76 -26.54
C ARG A 508 -0.81 -11.51 -27.32
N HIS A 509 -0.08 -11.67 -28.42
CA HIS A 509 0.38 -10.56 -29.23
C HIS A 509 -0.80 -9.75 -29.78
N TYR A 510 -0.82 -8.44 -29.52
CA TYR A 510 -2.00 -7.60 -29.79
C TYR A 510 -2.40 -7.52 -31.27
N LYS A 511 -1.46 -7.73 -32.21
CA LYS A 511 -1.73 -7.73 -33.66
C LYS A 511 -1.93 -9.13 -34.23
N SER A 512 -0.95 -10.01 -34.06
CA SER A 512 -0.99 -11.35 -34.68
C SER A 512 -1.87 -12.33 -33.91
N GLN A 513 -2.25 -12.00 -32.66
CA GLN A 513 -2.99 -12.87 -31.74
C GLN A 513 -2.23 -14.16 -31.38
N GLU A 514 -0.93 -14.24 -31.70
CA GLU A 514 -0.08 -15.38 -31.35
C GLU A 514 0.23 -15.38 -29.85
N ALA A 515 0.36 -16.58 -29.28
CA ALA A 515 0.77 -16.73 -27.88
C ALA A 515 2.22 -16.27 -27.67
N LEU A 516 2.55 -15.87 -26.44
CA LEU A 516 3.93 -15.56 -26.06
C LEU A 516 4.84 -16.78 -26.32
N PRO A 517 5.94 -16.63 -27.08
CA PRO A 517 6.89 -17.72 -27.32
C PRO A 517 7.47 -18.25 -26.01
N ARG A 518 7.56 -19.58 -25.89
CA ARG A 518 8.05 -20.23 -24.66
C ARG A 518 9.47 -19.80 -24.32
N GLU A 519 10.35 -19.69 -25.30
CA GLU A 519 11.74 -19.27 -25.12
C GLU A 519 11.84 -17.85 -24.52
N LEU A 520 10.93 -16.96 -24.92
CA LEU A 520 10.84 -15.60 -24.39
C LEU A 520 10.33 -15.63 -22.95
N ALA A 521 9.28 -16.40 -22.65
CA ALA A 521 8.76 -16.57 -21.29
C ALA A 521 9.82 -17.14 -20.32
N GLU A 522 10.58 -18.15 -20.75
CA GLU A 522 11.69 -18.70 -19.98
C GLU A 522 12.82 -17.69 -19.77
N SER A 523 13.11 -16.86 -20.78
CA SER A 523 14.11 -15.79 -20.67
C SER A 523 13.70 -14.76 -19.63
N VAL A 524 12.43 -14.35 -19.61
CA VAL A 524 11.86 -13.47 -18.57
C VAL A 524 12.00 -14.13 -17.19
N ALA A 525 11.62 -15.40 -17.04
CA ALA A 525 11.71 -16.13 -15.77
C ALA A 525 13.15 -16.17 -15.23
N ARG A 526 14.15 -16.36 -16.10
CA ARG A 526 15.58 -16.34 -15.72
C ARG A 526 16.04 -14.98 -15.17
N THR A 527 15.38 -13.88 -15.52
CA THR A 527 15.75 -12.55 -15.02
C THR A 527 15.37 -12.31 -13.55
N ARG A 528 14.45 -13.10 -12.99
CA ARG A 528 13.87 -12.90 -11.65
C ARG A 528 14.90 -12.67 -10.55
N ASN A 529 15.97 -13.47 -10.56
CA ASN A 529 16.96 -13.51 -9.49
C ASN A 529 18.24 -12.74 -9.83
N VAL A 530 18.24 -11.96 -10.91
CA VAL A 530 19.38 -11.16 -11.33
C VAL A 530 19.59 -10.02 -10.33
N ASN A 531 20.77 -9.99 -9.70
CA ASN A 531 21.16 -9.00 -8.69
C ASN A 531 20.21 -8.92 -7.48
N ARG A 532 19.56 -10.04 -7.17
CA ARG A 532 18.53 -10.10 -6.13
C ARG A 532 19.13 -9.99 -4.74
N ALA A 533 20.33 -10.53 -4.49
CA ALA A 533 20.94 -10.47 -3.17
C ALA A 533 21.28 -9.03 -2.79
N ASN A 534 21.93 -8.26 -3.67
CA ASN A 534 22.18 -6.84 -3.45
C ASN A 534 20.89 -6.04 -3.29
N SER A 535 19.86 -6.35 -4.07
CA SER A 535 18.57 -5.64 -4.01
C SER A 535 17.84 -5.88 -2.68
N ILE A 536 17.89 -7.11 -2.14
CA ILE A 536 17.35 -7.41 -0.81
C ILE A 536 18.21 -6.78 0.29
N LEU A 537 19.55 -6.83 0.19
CA LEU A 537 20.43 -6.19 1.16
C LEU A 537 20.30 -4.67 1.20
N ALA A 538 19.84 -4.01 0.13
CA ALA A 538 19.53 -2.58 0.17
C ALA A 538 18.24 -2.25 0.95
N GLN A 539 17.39 -3.26 1.20
CA GLN A 539 16.16 -3.13 2.00
C GLN A 539 16.35 -3.56 3.46
N VAL A 540 17.42 -4.30 3.74
CA VAL A 540 17.85 -4.75 5.08
C VAL A 540 18.77 -3.70 5.67
#